data_AF-A0A0C3SFB2-F1
#
_entry.id   AF-A0A0C3SFB2-F1
#
_cell.length_a   1.000
_cell.length_b   1.000
_cell.length_c   1.000
_cell.angle_alpha   90.00
_cell.angle_beta   90.00
_cell.angle_gamma   90.00
#
_symmetry.space_group_name_H-M   'P 1'
#
loop_
_entity.id
_entity.type
_entity.pdbx_description
1 polymer ?
#
loop_
_entity_poly.entity_id
_entity_poly.type
_entity_poly.pdbx_seq_one_letter_code
_entity_poly.pdbx_strand_id
1 'polypeptide(L)'
;MNVDLASLPPPLVELLRGYATLTAFRYIKFPVDLSFGQVHSFLLDAILTNPYFTKYPPAQQYQQQFWKWAISNLDTISSPLETMLVITNTYFKDDEIDSRMYEHHVVLMSQSTVSQTMGSQPPVPSYFTYIWRSRECHKYESATLMESRTTIESGTTGLKTWRASLVLSQYLIFYPELVRHKRILELGSGVGLLGIITATLQMHEPQAHATIRLTDVNSDVLARCSANLNLECNKSASHPAVGTAALDWTDSLSETGIAVVHTLLQEIAPDIILGADVVYDPGIIPPLVETLRLALQNGDNVALIALTERNADTMTQFIQSASE
;
A
#
# COMPACT_ATOMS: atom_id res chain seq x y z
N MET A 1 -8.56 -8.65 8.11
CA MET A 1 -8.36 -7.95 9.40
C MET A 1 -9.63 -8.15 10.22
N ASN A 2 -9.61 -8.88 11.34
CA ASN A 2 -10.81 -9.25 12.10
C ASN A 2 -11.27 -8.10 13.03
N VAL A 3 -11.47 -6.91 12.46
CA VAL A 3 -11.95 -5.72 13.17
C VAL A 3 -13.08 -5.13 12.35
N ASP A 4 -14.22 -4.87 12.97
CA ASP A 4 -15.33 -4.17 12.32
C ASP A 4 -15.03 -2.67 12.24
N LEU A 5 -14.23 -2.29 11.25
CA LEU A 5 -13.82 -0.90 11.05
C LEU A 5 -14.99 0.04 10.73
N ALA A 6 -16.15 -0.49 10.33
CA ALA A 6 -17.32 0.33 10.01
C ALA A 6 -18.05 0.86 11.25
N SER A 7 -17.92 0.19 12.40
CA SER A 7 -18.49 0.64 13.68
C SER A 7 -17.55 1.52 14.50
N LEU A 8 -16.28 1.65 14.11
CA LEU A 8 -15.31 2.48 14.81
C LEU A 8 -15.49 3.98 14.54
N PRO A 9 -15.28 4.84 15.55
CA PRO A 9 -15.07 6.27 15.35
C PRO A 9 -14.00 6.56 14.29
N PRO A 10 -14.20 7.53 13.37
CA PRO A 10 -13.24 7.84 12.31
C PRO A 10 -11.80 8.09 12.81
N PRO A 11 -11.55 8.77 13.94
CA PRO A 11 -10.18 8.95 14.45
C PRO A 11 -9.43 7.64 14.74
N LEU A 12 -10.12 6.58 15.18
CA LEU A 12 -9.49 5.28 15.44
C LEU A 12 -9.14 4.55 14.12
N VAL A 13 -9.96 4.72 13.09
CA VAL A 13 -9.65 4.19 11.75
C VAL A 13 -8.42 4.89 11.17
N GLU A 14 -8.30 6.21 11.34
CA GLU A 14 -7.11 6.96 10.90
C GLU A 14 -5.86 6.60 11.70
N LEU A 15 -5.99 6.34 13.01
CA LEU A 15 -4.91 5.81 13.83
C LEU A 15 -4.44 4.44 13.33
N LEU A 16 -5.38 3.54 12.99
CA LEU A 16 -5.07 2.22 12.42
C LEU A 16 -4.32 2.34 11.09
N ARG A 17 -4.84 3.18 10.18
CA ARG A 17 -4.22 3.45 8.88
C ARG A 17 -2.80 3.96 9.08
N GLY A 18 -2.62 4.93 9.97
CA GLY A 18 -1.32 5.49 10.32
C GLY A 18 -0.33 4.43 10.77
N TYR A 19 -0.74 3.58 11.72
CA TYR A 19 0.07 2.46 12.21
C TYR A 19 0.43 1.46 11.09
N ALA A 20 -0.58 1.04 10.34
CA ALA A 20 -0.49 0.01 9.31
C ALA A 20 0.37 0.41 8.10
N THR A 21 0.50 1.71 7.81
CA THR A 21 1.31 2.25 6.69
C THR A 21 2.59 2.96 7.15
N LEU A 22 3.00 2.78 8.41
CA LEU A 22 4.22 3.38 8.97
C LEU A 22 4.25 4.91 8.85
N THR A 23 3.08 5.56 8.96
CA THR A 23 2.95 7.01 8.81
C THR A 23 3.72 7.72 9.92
N ALA A 24 4.49 8.76 9.57
CA ALA A 24 5.24 9.54 10.55
C ALA A 24 4.29 10.19 11.59
N PHE A 25 4.64 10.12 12.87
CA PHE A 25 3.75 10.51 13.98
C PHE A 25 3.25 11.95 13.91
N ARG A 26 4.01 12.87 13.30
CA ARG A 26 3.56 14.26 13.06
C ARG A 26 2.31 14.37 12.19
N TYR A 27 1.98 13.33 11.43
CA TYR A 27 0.80 13.24 10.57
C TYR A 27 -0.29 12.35 11.14
N ILE A 28 -0.05 11.68 12.27
CA ILE A 28 -1.06 10.89 12.98
C ILE A 28 -1.62 11.77 14.11
N LYS A 29 -2.93 11.97 14.12
CA LYS A 29 -3.61 12.66 15.22
C LYS A 29 -4.01 11.63 16.27
N PHE A 30 -3.54 11.81 17.50
CA PHE A 30 -4.03 11.01 18.61
C PHE A 30 -5.48 11.42 18.93
N PRO A 31 -6.41 10.46 19.14
CA PRO A 31 -7.84 10.73 19.28
C PRO A 31 -8.21 11.25 20.68
N VAL A 32 -7.78 12.47 21.01
CA VAL A 32 -7.98 13.10 22.32
C VAL A 32 -9.45 13.42 22.66
N ASP A 33 -10.32 13.45 21.65
CA ASP A 33 -11.76 13.69 21.84
C ASP A 33 -12.54 12.42 22.25
N LEU A 34 -11.88 11.25 22.27
CA LEU A 34 -12.46 9.98 22.71
C LEU A 34 -12.06 9.68 24.15
N SER A 35 -12.87 8.89 24.88
CA SER A 35 -12.53 8.52 26.25
C SER A 35 -11.30 7.61 26.30
N PHE A 36 -10.57 7.62 27.42
CA PHE A 36 -9.45 6.72 27.67
C PHE A 36 -9.79 5.28 27.32
N GLY A 37 -10.90 4.76 27.87
CA GLY A 37 -11.33 3.38 27.62
C GLY A 37 -11.56 3.05 26.14
N GLN A 38 -12.10 3.98 25.34
CA GLN A 38 -12.29 3.76 23.90
C GLN A 38 -10.96 3.62 23.15
N VAL A 39 -10.01 4.52 23.42
CA VAL A 39 -8.71 4.52 22.74
C VAL A 39 -7.84 3.36 23.22
N HIS A 40 -7.84 3.12 24.53
CA HIS A 40 -7.11 2.03 25.17
C HIS A 40 -7.56 0.67 24.65
N SER A 41 -8.86 0.36 24.72
CA SER A 41 -9.38 -0.94 24.23
C SER A 41 -9.14 -1.11 22.75
N PHE A 42 -9.23 -0.03 21.95
CA PHE A 42 -8.88 -0.09 20.53
C PHE A 42 -7.40 -0.42 20.29
N LEU A 43 -6.47 0.28 20.94
CA LEU A 43 -5.03 0.01 20.82
C LEU A 43 -4.71 -1.43 21.24
N LEU A 44 -5.34 -1.91 22.30
CA LEU A 44 -5.16 -3.26 22.79
C LEU A 44 -5.70 -4.30 21.81
N ASP A 45 -6.99 -4.23 21.48
CA ASP A 45 -7.70 -5.31 20.80
C ASP A 45 -7.49 -5.27 19.28
N ALA A 46 -7.50 -4.06 18.69
CA ALA A 46 -7.43 -3.88 17.24
C ALA A 46 -5.99 -3.80 16.71
N ILE A 47 -5.02 -3.44 17.56
CA ILE A 47 -3.61 -3.34 17.17
C ILE A 47 -2.74 -4.37 17.88
N LEU A 48 -2.61 -4.32 19.21
CA LEU A 48 -1.62 -5.12 19.94
C LEU A 48 -1.89 -6.63 19.88
N THR A 49 -3.11 -7.05 20.20
CA THR A 49 -3.48 -8.47 20.27
C THR A 49 -4.08 -8.98 18.97
N ASN A 50 -4.15 -8.16 17.93
CA ASN A 50 -4.73 -8.53 16.66
C ASN A 50 -3.81 -9.51 15.91
N PRO A 51 -4.24 -10.76 15.64
CA PRO A 51 -3.42 -11.77 14.96
C PRO A 51 -2.92 -11.32 13.59
N TYR A 52 -3.62 -10.38 12.96
CA TYR A 52 -3.22 -9.78 11.70
C TYR A 52 -1.86 -9.10 11.79
N PHE A 53 -1.63 -8.27 12.81
CA PHE A 53 -0.38 -7.54 12.98
C PHE A 53 0.71 -8.40 13.61
N THR A 54 0.38 -9.56 14.17
CA THR A 54 1.39 -10.60 14.47
C THR A 54 1.93 -11.24 13.19
N LYS A 55 1.07 -11.51 12.21
CA LYS A 55 1.46 -12.17 10.94
C LYS A 55 2.05 -11.19 9.91
N TYR A 56 1.51 -9.98 9.84
CA TYR A 56 1.91 -8.92 8.91
C TYR A 56 2.29 -7.62 9.67
N PRO A 57 3.31 -7.66 10.54
CA PRO A 57 3.68 -6.52 11.36
C PRO A 57 4.28 -5.36 10.54
N PRO A 58 3.98 -4.10 10.90
CA PRO A 58 4.80 -2.96 10.52
C PRO A 58 6.26 -3.13 10.97
N ALA A 59 7.17 -2.31 10.46
CA ALA A 59 8.57 -2.36 10.86
C ALA A 59 8.74 -2.28 12.39
N GLN A 60 9.57 -3.16 12.95
CA GLN A 60 9.79 -3.23 14.39
C GLN A 60 10.25 -1.90 15.02
N GLN A 61 11.19 -1.20 14.37
CA GLN A 61 11.65 0.14 14.80
C GLN A 61 10.53 1.19 14.78
N TYR A 62 9.57 1.04 13.87
CA TYR A 62 8.40 1.90 13.81
C TYR A 62 7.45 1.57 14.97
N GLN A 63 7.17 0.28 15.20
CA GLN A 63 6.35 -0.18 16.33
C GLN A 63 6.90 0.31 17.67
N GLN A 64 8.21 0.25 17.88
CA GLN A 64 8.85 0.73 19.11
C GLN A 64 8.50 2.21 19.37
N GLN A 65 8.64 3.06 18.35
CA GLN A 65 8.35 4.49 18.47
C GLN A 65 6.84 4.75 18.57
N PHE A 66 6.02 4.00 17.83
CA PHE A 66 4.56 4.09 17.89
C PHE A 66 4.05 3.79 19.29
N TRP A 67 4.48 2.69 19.91
CA TRP A 67 4.03 2.32 21.25
C TRP A 67 4.52 3.28 22.33
N LYS A 68 5.76 3.78 22.23
CA LYS A 68 6.23 4.86 23.11
C LYS A 68 5.33 6.10 23.00
N TRP A 69 5.01 6.51 21.77
CA TRP A 69 4.15 7.65 21.52
C TRP A 69 2.71 7.42 22.00
N ALA A 70 2.12 6.26 21.71
CA ALA A 70 0.75 5.93 22.08
C ALA A 70 0.57 5.85 23.60
N ILE A 71 1.49 5.17 24.31
CA ILE A 71 1.48 5.08 25.78
C ILE A 71 1.58 6.47 26.41
N SER A 72 2.50 7.32 25.94
CA SER A 72 2.63 8.68 26.47
C SER A 72 1.38 9.54 26.27
N ASN A 73 0.63 9.34 25.17
CA ASN A 73 -0.64 10.03 24.95
C ASN A 73 -1.77 9.44 25.81
N LEU A 74 -1.81 8.11 26.01
CA LEU A 74 -2.73 7.47 26.94
C LEU A 74 -2.54 7.98 28.37
N ASP A 75 -1.29 8.11 28.83
CA ASP A 75 -0.97 8.69 30.16
C ASP A 75 -1.46 10.14 30.28
N THR A 76 -1.42 10.90 29.18
CA THR A 76 -1.87 12.29 29.17
C THR A 76 -3.39 12.38 29.29
N ILE A 77 -4.15 11.48 28.66
CA ILE A 77 -5.62 11.49 28.71
C ILE A 77 -6.18 10.74 29.94
N SER A 78 -5.41 9.86 30.57
CA SER A 78 -5.78 9.22 31.85
C SER A 78 -5.52 10.12 33.06
N SER A 79 -4.58 11.06 32.95
CA SER A 79 -4.31 12.03 34.01
C SER A 79 -5.47 13.02 34.14
N PRO A 80 -6.17 13.08 35.30
CA PRO A 80 -7.25 14.04 35.48
C PRO A 80 -6.67 15.46 35.41
N LEU A 81 -7.31 16.34 34.62
CA LEU A 81 -7.10 17.79 34.72
C LEU A 81 -7.22 18.18 36.19
N GLU A 82 -6.09 18.50 36.83
CA GLU A 82 -5.97 18.92 38.23
C GLU A 82 -6.91 20.09 38.61
N THR A 83 -7.51 20.77 37.62
CA THR A 83 -8.29 21.99 37.81
C THR A 83 -9.77 21.78 38.17
N MET A 84 -10.32 20.55 38.14
CA MET A 84 -11.75 20.32 38.43
C MET A 84 -12.02 19.47 39.69
N LEU A 85 -11.01 19.18 40.51
CA LEU A 85 -11.14 18.20 41.59
C LEU A 85 -11.45 18.80 42.98
N VAL A 86 -11.75 20.09 43.08
CA VAL A 86 -12.14 20.70 44.37
C VAL A 86 -13.67 20.64 44.60
N ILE A 87 -14.49 20.35 43.57
CA ILE A 87 -15.94 20.60 43.66
C ILE A 87 -16.80 19.34 43.77
N THR A 88 -16.35 18.16 43.33
CA THR A 88 -17.21 16.96 43.35
C THR A 88 -16.50 15.75 43.92
N ASN A 89 -16.96 15.31 45.09
CA ASN A 89 -16.48 14.19 45.89
C ASN A 89 -16.81 12.81 45.25
N THR A 90 -16.47 12.65 43.97
CA THR A 90 -16.62 11.41 43.20
C THR A 90 -15.24 10.77 43.04
N TYR A 91 -15.08 9.57 43.59
CA TYR A 91 -13.91 8.72 43.36
C TYR A 91 -13.76 8.49 41.85
N PHE A 92 -12.77 9.13 41.23
CA PHE A 92 -12.37 8.79 39.86
C PHE A 92 -11.69 7.43 39.92
N LYS A 93 -12.12 6.52 39.04
CA LYS A 93 -11.43 5.24 38.82
C LYS A 93 -10.09 5.61 38.18
N ASP A 94 -8.98 5.21 38.79
CA ASP A 94 -7.66 5.40 38.18
C ASP A 94 -7.65 4.60 36.86
N ASP A 95 -7.74 5.30 35.74
CA ASP A 95 -7.68 4.71 34.41
C ASP A 95 -6.23 4.24 34.16
N GLU A 96 -5.96 2.97 34.45
CA GLU A 96 -4.64 2.35 34.32
C GLU A 96 -4.43 1.76 32.91
N ILE A 97 -3.26 1.99 32.33
CA ILE A 97 -2.87 1.37 31.05
C ILE A 97 -2.61 -0.13 31.26
N ASP A 98 -3.09 -0.96 30.34
CA ASP A 98 -2.94 -2.41 30.44
C ASP A 98 -1.46 -2.80 30.35
N SER A 99 -0.98 -3.62 31.30
CA SER A 99 0.44 -3.98 31.43
C SER A 99 1.02 -4.56 30.15
N ARG A 100 0.20 -5.24 29.33
CA ARG A 100 0.61 -5.82 28.05
C ARG A 100 1.16 -4.79 27.08
N MET A 101 0.68 -3.55 27.11
CA MET A 101 1.21 -2.47 26.27
C MET A 101 2.64 -2.10 26.66
N TYR A 102 2.91 -1.97 27.96
CA TYR A 102 4.26 -1.70 28.48
C TYR A 102 5.20 -2.87 28.22
N GLU A 103 4.74 -4.10 28.51
CA GLU A 103 5.50 -5.33 28.26
C GLU A 103 5.91 -5.44 26.78
N HIS A 104 4.97 -5.20 25.86
CA HIS A 104 5.24 -5.21 24.43
C HIS A 104 6.26 -4.14 24.03
N HIS A 105 6.14 -2.91 24.56
CA HIS A 105 7.12 -1.86 24.30
C HIS A 105 8.52 -2.24 24.79
N VAL A 106 8.64 -2.81 25.99
CA VAL A 106 9.92 -3.28 26.57
C VAL A 106 10.54 -4.37 25.71
N VAL A 107 9.76 -5.34 25.23
CA VAL A 107 10.24 -6.41 24.32
C VAL A 107 10.78 -5.81 23.02
N LEU A 108 10.09 -4.82 22.44
CA LEU A 108 10.56 -4.13 21.23
C LEU A 108 11.88 -3.37 21.47
N MET A 109 12.04 -2.75 22.64
CA MET A 109 13.27 -2.06 23.01
C MET A 109 14.44 -3.03 23.15
N SER A 110 14.27 -4.15 23.86
CA SER A 110 15.36 -5.10 24.10
C SER A 110 15.88 -5.75 22.82
N GLN A 111 15.00 -5.99 21.85
CA GLN A 111 15.38 -6.55 20.55
C GLN A 111 16.11 -5.53 19.67
N SER A 112 15.77 -4.24 19.78
CA SER A 112 16.38 -3.17 19.00
C SER A 112 17.83 -2.87 19.41
N THR A 113 18.17 -3.07 20.69
CA THR A 113 19.54 -2.86 21.22
C THR A 113 20.54 -3.87 20.66
N VAL A 114 20.11 -5.09 20.34
CA VAL A 114 20.97 -6.15 19.79
C VAL A 114 21.37 -5.86 18.34
N SER A 115 20.52 -5.19 17.56
CA SER A 115 20.79 -4.89 16.15
C SER A 115 21.71 -3.68 15.91
N GLN A 116 21.98 -2.85 16.93
CA GLN A 116 22.79 -1.62 16.78
C GLN A 116 24.30 -1.84 16.96
N THR A 117 24.75 -3.02 17.37
CA THR A 117 26.17 -3.32 17.64
C THR A 117 26.99 -3.72 16.41
N MET A 118 26.36 -3.85 15.24
CA MET A 118 27.01 -4.12 13.96
C MET A 118 26.56 -3.03 12.97
N GLY A 119 27.50 -2.44 12.22
CA GLY A 119 27.33 -1.18 11.47
C GLY A 119 26.05 -1.04 10.64
N SER A 120 25.67 0.22 10.34
CA SER A 120 24.41 0.66 9.72
C SER A 120 23.94 -0.20 8.54
N GLN A 121 23.26 -1.31 8.84
CA GLN A 121 22.58 -2.10 7.84
C GLN A 121 21.40 -1.30 7.30
N PRO A 122 21.13 -1.35 5.99
CA PRO A 122 19.96 -0.71 5.42
C PRO A 122 18.68 -1.25 6.09
N PRO A 123 17.65 -0.41 6.26
CA PRO A 123 16.35 -0.84 6.76
C PRO A 123 15.83 -2.09 6.06
N VAL A 124 15.56 -3.15 6.82
CA VAL A 124 14.95 -4.39 6.30
C VAL A 124 13.54 -4.08 5.79
N PRO A 125 13.09 -4.69 4.66
CA PRO A 125 11.72 -4.63 4.20
C PRO A 125 10.70 -4.98 5.30
N SER A 126 9.53 -4.38 5.23
CA SER A 126 8.46 -4.59 6.21
C SER A 126 7.09 -4.59 5.56
N TYR A 127 6.09 -5.12 6.27
CA TYR A 127 4.72 -5.07 5.77
C TYR A 127 4.13 -3.67 5.91
N PHE A 128 3.49 -3.22 4.84
CA PHE A 128 2.59 -2.08 4.79
C PHE A 128 1.20 -2.62 4.52
N THR A 129 0.19 -2.14 5.24
CA THR A 129 -1.21 -2.50 5.00
C THR A 129 -2.04 -1.25 4.72
N TYR A 130 -2.42 -1.09 3.46
CA TYR A 130 -3.28 0.00 3.00
C TYR A 130 -4.73 -0.39 3.26
N ILE A 131 -5.50 0.51 3.87
CA ILE A 131 -6.88 0.24 4.28
C ILE A 131 -7.79 1.33 3.70
N TRP A 132 -8.78 0.96 2.90
CA TRP A 132 -9.75 1.88 2.32
C TRP A 132 -11.19 1.47 2.62
N ARG A 133 -12.11 2.42 2.48
CA ARG A 133 -13.55 2.14 2.60
C ARG A 133 -14.10 1.93 1.20
N SER A 134 -14.69 0.76 0.95
CA SER A 134 -15.45 0.52 -0.28
C SER A 134 -16.76 1.28 -0.22
N ARG A 135 -17.09 2.00 -1.29
CA ARG A 135 -18.32 2.78 -1.38
C ARG A 135 -19.57 1.90 -1.54
N GLU A 136 -19.41 0.77 -2.20
CA GLU A 136 -20.55 -0.05 -2.63
C GLU A 136 -21.06 -0.96 -1.52
N CYS A 137 -20.14 -1.62 -0.81
CA CYS A 137 -20.51 -2.52 0.28
C CYS A 137 -20.43 -1.83 1.66
N HIS A 138 -20.01 -0.56 1.71
CA HIS A 138 -19.75 0.21 2.92
C HIS A 138 -18.78 -0.45 3.92
N LYS A 139 -18.08 -1.51 3.51
CA LYS A 139 -17.06 -2.23 4.28
C LYS A 139 -15.68 -1.65 4.02
N TYR A 140 -14.77 -1.96 4.93
CA TYR A 140 -13.36 -1.69 4.73
C TYR A 140 -12.68 -2.86 4.02
N GLU A 141 -11.76 -2.51 3.14
CA GLU A 141 -10.93 -3.43 2.38
C GLU A 141 -9.45 -3.09 2.64
N SER A 142 -8.56 -4.02 2.34
CA SER A 142 -7.13 -3.82 2.56
C SER A 142 -6.25 -4.50 1.52
N ALA A 143 -5.04 -3.96 1.37
CA ALA A 143 -3.96 -4.53 0.57
C ALA A 143 -2.69 -4.50 1.42
N THR A 144 -2.10 -5.66 1.66
CA THR A 144 -0.83 -5.80 2.38
C THR A 144 0.29 -6.15 1.44
N LEU A 145 1.43 -5.48 1.60
CA LEU A 145 2.60 -5.67 0.78
C LEU A 145 3.84 -5.68 1.66
N MET A 146 4.78 -6.56 1.34
CA MET A 146 6.16 -6.41 1.79
C MET A 146 6.83 -5.37 0.89
N GLU A 147 7.31 -4.29 1.49
CA GLU A 147 7.96 -3.18 0.77
C GLU A 147 9.33 -2.85 1.36
N SER A 148 10.22 -2.38 0.48
CA SER A 148 11.47 -1.75 0.88
C SER A 148 11.20 -0.48 1.68
N ARG A 149 12.08 -0.24 2.66
CA ARG A 149 12.10 0.99 3.46
C ARG A 149 13.11 2.01 2.95
N THR A 150 13.81 1.74 1.86
CA THR A 150 14.71 2.68 1.19
C THR A 150 14.16 3.09 -0.17
N THR A 151 14.60 4.25 -0.69
CA THR A 151 14.15 4.73 -2.01
C THR A 151 14.70 3.88 -3.15
N ILE A 152 15.93 3.39 -2.98
CA ILE A 152 16.62 2.51 -3.91
C ILE A 152 17.09 1.30 -3.11
N GLU A 153 16.80 0.11 -3.59
CA GLU A 153 17.29 -1.17 -3.07
C GLU A 153 17.66 -2.04 -4.26
N SER A 154 18.81 -2.73 -4.19
CA SER A 154 19.31 -3.58 -5.28
C SER A 154 19.36 -2.90 -6.66
N GLY A 155 19.64 -1.60 -6.69
CA GLY A 155 19.74 -0.83 -7.94
C GLY A 155 18.41 -0.50 -8.61
N THR A 156 17.27 -0.76 -7.96
CA THR A 156 15.93 -0.47 -8.48
C THR A 156 15.12 0.40 -7.53
N THR A 157 14.15 1.13 -8.09
CA THR A 157 13.12 1.90 -7.36
C THR A 157 11.81 1.14 -7.24
N GLY A 158 11.68 -0.04 -7.85
CA GLY A 158 10.44 -0.81 -7.95
C GLY A 158 10.07 -1.60 -6.68
N LEU A 159 10.93 -1.64 -5.66
CA LEU A 159 10.70 -2.42 -4.43
C LEU A 159 9.88 -1.68 -3.36
N LYS A 160 9.29 -0.53 -3.70
CA LYS A 160 8.38 0.22 -2.82
C LYS A 160 7.19 0.80 -3.58
N THR A 161 6.12 1.11 -2.87
CA THR A 161 4.98 1.84 -3.42
C THR A 161 5.34 3.33 -3.62
N TRP A 162 4.99 3.85 -4.79
CA TRP A 162 5.12 5.27 -5.11
C TRP A 162 3.79 6.02 -5.04
N ARG A 163 3.86 7.34 -4.85
CA ARG A 163 2.68 8.19 -4.61
C ARG A 163 1.67 8.14 -5.76
N ALA A 164 2.12 8.07 -7.00
CA ALA A 164 1.21 7.97 -8.15
C ALA A 164 0.38 6.67 -8.13
N SER A 165 0.94 5.57 -7.61
CA SER A 165 0.22 4.30 -7.44
C SER A 165 -0.91 4.43 -6.42
N LEU A 166 -0.69 5.16 -5.31
CA LEU A 166 -1.74 5.46 -4.33
C LEU A 166 -2.86 6.32 -4.93
N VAL A 167 -2.51 7.33 -5.74
CA VAL A 167 -3.49 8.21 -6.39
C VAL A 167 -4.32 7.45 -7.41
N LEU A 168 -3.68 6.66 -8.28
CA LEU A 168 -4.40 5.85 -9.27
C LEU A 168 -5.25 4.77 -8.60
N SER A 169 -4.75 4.13 -7.55
CA SER A 169 -5.53 3.19 -6.76
C SER A 169 -6.77 3.85 -6.16
N GLN A 170 -6.65 5.05 -5.60
CA GLN A 170 -7.78 5.81 -5.07
C GLN A 170 -8.80 6.15 -6.17
N TYR A 171 -8.32 6.50 -7.37
CA TYR A 171 -9.18 6.75 -8.52
C TYR A 171 -9.97 5.49 -8.92
N LEU A 172 -9.31 4.33 -9.01
CA LEU A 172 -9.99 3.06 -9.32
C LEU A 172 -10.96 2.62 -8.20
N ILE A 173 -10.63 2.87 -6.94
CA ILE A 173 -11.56 2.62 -5.81
C ILE A 173 -12.82 3.49 -5.94
N PHE A 174 -12.69 4.70 -6.50
CA PHE A 174 -13.81 5.61 -6.71
C PHE A 174 -14.64 5.22 -7.95
N TYR A 175 -13.99 4.70 -8.99
CA TYR A 175 -14.56 4.32 -10.29
C TYR A 175 -14.25 2.84 -10.63
N PRO A 176 -14.74 1.87 -9.84
CA PRO A 176 -14.34 0.47 -10.00
C PRO A 176 -14.83 -0.16 -11.31
N GLU A 177 -15.89 0.38 -11.92
CA GLU A 177 -16.41 -0.01 -13.22
C GLU A 177 -15.38 0.09 -14.36
N LEU A 178 -14.35 0.93 -14.19
CA LEU A 178 -13.26 1.06 -15.17
C LEU A 178 -12.46 -0.22 -15.33
N VAL A 179 -12.31 -1.01 -14.25
CA VAL A 179 -11.45 -2.20 -14.21
C VAL A 179 -12.20 -3.49 -13.95
N ARG A 180 -13.46 -3.42 -13.49
CA ARG A 180 -14.30 -4.60 -13.34
C ARG A 180 -14.51 -5.31 -14.66
N HIS A 181 -14.36 -6.62 -14.63
CA HIS A 181 -14.61 -7.50 -15.77
C HIS A 181 -13.69 -7.17 -16.97
N LYS A 182 -12.57 -6.48 -16.75
CA LYS A 182 -11.62 -6.12 -17.79
C LYS A 182 -10.39 -7.01 -17.73
N ARG A 183 -9.74 -7.15 -18.88
CA ARG A 183 -8.36 -7.64 -18.98
C ARG A 183 -7.43 -6.46 -18.75
N ILE A 184 -6.60 -6.57 -17.73
CA ILE A 184 -5.75 -5.48 -17.25
C ILE A 184 -4.28 -5.82 -17.55
N LEU A 185 -3.58 -4.88 -18.15
CA LEU A 185 -2.11 -4.85 -18.21
C LEU A 185 -1.62 -3.72 -17.32
N GLU A 186 -0.79 -4.01 -16.32
CA GLU A 186 -0.09 -2.98 -15.55
C GLU A 186 1.37 -2.91 -16.00
N LEU A 187 1.80 -1.73 -16.46
CA LEU A 187 3.18 -1.43 -16.84
C LEU A 187 3.93 -0.89 -15.63
N GLY A 188 5.13 -1.42 -15.36
CA GLY A 188 5.98 -0.93 -14.26
C GLY A 188 5.32 -1.10 -12.90
N SER A 189 4.81 -2.31 -12.65
CA SER A 189 3.96 -2.63 -11.51
C SER A 189 4.65 -2.50 -10.14
N GLY A 190 5.99 -2.48 -10.10
CA GLY A 190 6.74 -2.44 -8.85
C GLY A 190 6.36 -3.60 -7.94
N VAL A 191 6.10 -3.29 -6.67
CA VAL A 191 5.66 -4.28 -5.66
C VAL A 191 4.20 -4.74 -5.80
N GLY A 192 3.43 -4.15 -6.72
CA GLY A 192 2.11 -4.63 -7.13
C GLY A 192 0.91 -4.05 -6.38
N LEU A 193 1.02 -2.89 -5.71
CA LEU A 193 -0.10 -2.31 -4.95
C LEU A 193 -1.33 -2.10 -5.83
N LEU A 194 -1.16 -1.45 -6.98
CA LEU A 194 -2.25 -1.09 -7.88
C LEU A 194 -2.94 -2.35 -8.43
N GLY A 195 -2.19 -3.38 -8.83
CA GLY A 195 -2.76 -4.64 -9.25
C GLY A 195 -3.46 -5.43 -8.13
N ILE A 196 -2.97 -5.40 -6.87
CA ILE A 196 -3.67 -6.02 -5.71
C ILE A 196 -5.02 -5.33 -5.46
N ILE A 197 -5.04 -4.00 -5.53
CA ILE A 197 -6.28 -3.22 -5.38
C ILE A 197 -7.22 -3.52 -6.54
N THR A 198 -6.71 -3.53 -7.78
CA THR A 198 -7.48 -3.88 -8.97
C THR A 198 -8.10 -5.28 -8.87
N ALA A 199 -7.32 -6.28 -8.42
CA ALA A 199 -7.81 -7.63 -8.16
C ALA A 199 -8.91 -7.63 -7.10
N THR A 200 -8.75 -6.84 -6.04
CA THR A 200 -9.77 -6.70 -4.99
C THR A 200 -11.09 -6.16 -5.55
N LEU A 201 -11.03 -5.18 -6.46
CA LEU A 201 -12.22 -4.61 -7.12
C LEU A 201 -12.87 -5.62 -8.07
N GLN A 202 -12.09 -6.41 -8.81
CA GLN A 202 -12.63 -7.49 -9.65
C GLN A 202 -13.25 -8.62 -8.82
N MET A 203 -12.73 -8.91 -7.62
CA MET A 203 -13.28 -9.93 -6.72
C MET A 203 -14.62 -9.54 -6.07
N HIS A 204 -15.03 -8.27 -6.11
CA HIS A 204 -16.37 -7.87 -5.66
C HIS A 204 -17.46 -8.43 -6.59
N GLU A 205 -17.17 -8.52 -7.89
CA GLU A 205 -18.07 -9.08 -8.89
C GLU A 205 -17.26 -9.94 -9.89
N PRO A 206 -16.89 -11.18 -9.50
CA PRO A 206 -16.00 -12.01 -10.30
C PRO A 206 -16.58 -12.34 -11.68
N GLN A 207 -15.76 -12.25 -12.72
CA GLN A 207 -16.11 -12.67 -14.08
C GLN A 207 -15.01 -13.54 -14.68
N ALA A 208 -15.40 -14.58 -15.40
CA ALA A 208 -14.47 -15.60 -15.90
C ALA A 208 -13.41 -15.05 -16.88
N HIS A 209 -13.69 -13.95 -17.58
CA HIS A 209 -12.78 -13.34 -18.55
C HIS A 209 -11.93 -12.21 -17.97
N ALA A 210 -12.14 -11.83 -16.71
CA ALA A 210 -11.36 -10.78 -16.06
C ALA A 210 -9.96 -11.33 -15.74
N THR A 211 -8.93 -10.66 -16.24
CA THR A 211 -7.53 -11.05 -16.03
C THR A 211 -6.70 -9.85 -15.65
N ILE A 212 -5.63 -10.05 -14.90
CA ILE A 212 -4.72 -8.97 -14.51
C ILE A 212 -3.29 -9.46 -14.67
N ARG A 213 -2.51 -8.77 -15.50
CA ARG A 213 -1.09 -9.04 -15.70
C ARG A 213 -0.26 -7.84 -15.26
N LEU A 214 0.50 -8.04 -14.19
CA LEU A 214 1.43 -7.06 -13.65
C LEU A 214 2.80 -7.26 -14.31
N THR A 215 3.37 -6.20 -14.88
CA THR A 215 4.64 -6.30 -15.59
C THR A 215 5.71 -5.38 -15.04
N ASP A 216 6.95 -5.81 -15.12
CA ASP A 216 8.15 -5.06 -14.74
C ASP A 216 9.34 -5.70 -15.47
N VAL A 217 10.46 -5.00 -15.58
CA VAL A 217 11.68 -5.52 -16.20
C VAL A 217 12.55 -6.25 -15.18
N ASN A 218 12.49 -5.86 -13.90
CA ASN A 218 13.38 -6.36 -12.88
C ASN A 218 12.83 -7.66 -12.23
N SER A 219 13.61 -8.74 -12.28
CA SER A 219 13.21 -10.04 -11.75
C SER A 219 12.98 -10.06 -10.24
N ASP A 220 13.74 -9.30 -9.46
CA ASP A 220 13.57 -9.23 -8.00
C ASP A 220 12.28 -8.47 -7.65
N VAL A 221 11.97 -7.43 -8.43
CA VAL A 221 10.69 -6.70 -8.32
C VAL A 221 9.52 -7.63 -8.64
N LEU A 222 9.60 -8.38 -9.75
CA LEU A 222 8.56 -9.36 -10.11
C LEU A 222 8.40 -10.47 -9.06
N ALA A 223 9.50 -10.96 -8.50
CA ALA A 223 9.46 -11.96 -7.43
C ALA A 223 8.76 -11.40 -6.18
N ARG A 224 9.05 -10.14 -5.80
CA ARG A 224 8.36 -9.46 -4.69
C ARG A 224 6.88 -9.22 -5.00
N CYS A 225 6.57 -8.76 -6.20
CA CYS A 225 5.21 -8.52 -6.69
C CYS A 225 4.38 -9.80 -6.64
N SER A 226 4.90 -10.90 -7.18
CA SER A 226 4.28 -12.23 -7.12
C SER A 226 4.08 -12.71 -5.68
N ALA A 227 5.07 -12.53 -4.79
CA ALA A 227 4.92 -12.87 -3.38
C ALA A 227 3.79 -12.05 -2.71
N ASN A 228 3.70 -10.75 -3.00
CA ASN A 228 2.67 -9.87 -2.46
C ASN A 228 1.26 -10.23 -2.98
N LEU A 229 1.13 -10.56 -4.27
CA LEU A 229 -0.13 -11.03 -4.87
C LEU A 229 -0.67 -12.27 -4.15
N ASN A 230 0.23 -13.17 -3.72
CA ASN A 230 -0.09 -14.45 -3.09
C ASN A 230 -0.16 -14.40 -1.56
N LEU A 231 -0.05 -13.23 -0.93
CA LEU A 231 -0.27 -13.13 0.52
C LEU A 231 -1.72 -13.49 0.84
N GLU A 232 -1.92 -14.47 1.74
CA GLU A 232 -3.24 -14.99 2.10
C GLU A 232 -4.25 -13.93 2.61
N CYS A 233 -3.76 -12.80 3.12
CA CYS A 233 -4.61 -11.70 3.56
C CYS A 233 -5.15 -10.82 2.42
N ASN A 234 -4.57 -10.92 1.22
CA ASN A 234 -4.98 -10.18 0.04
C ASN A 234 -6.00 -10.98 -0.76
N LYS A 235 -7.05 -10.32 -1.23
CA LYS A 235 -8.05 -10.93 -2.12
C LYS A 235 -7.46 -11.38 -3.46
N SER A 236 -6.36 -10.76 -3.89
CA SER A 236 -5.59 -11.17 -5.07
C SER A 236 -5.13 -12.62 -5.00
N ALA A 237 -4.83 -13.16 -3.81
CA ALA A 237 -4.37 -14.54 -3.66
C ALA A 237 -5.44 -15.58 -4.05
N SER A 238 -6.71 -15.18 -4.06
CA SER A 238 -7.84 -16.00 -4.49
C SER A 238 -8.36 -15.65 -5.89
N HIS A 239 -7.75 -14.67 -6.56
CA HIS A 239 -8.19 -14.26 -7.89
C HIS A 239 -7.73 -15.28 -8.94
N PRO A 240 -8.62 -15.81 -9.79
CA PRO A 240 -8.32 -16.98 -10.64
C PRO A 240 -7.33 -16.68 -11.77
N ALA A 241 -7.20 -15.41 -12.17
CA ALA A 241 -6.41 -15.00 -13.33
C ALA A 241 -5.61 -13.71 -13.07
N VAL A 242 -4.92 -13.63 -11.93
CA VAL A 242 -3.93 -12.59 -11.66
C VAL A 242 -2.52 -13.18 -11.71
N GLY A 243 -1.57 -12.45 -12.27
CA GLY A 243 -0.18 -12.91 -12.29
C GLY A 243 0.80 -11.82 -12.73
N THR A 244 2.08 -12.18 -12.71
CA THR A 244 3.17 -11.32 -13.16
C THR A 244 3.73 -11.78 -14.51
N ALA A 245 4.36 -10.89 -15.27
CA ALA A 245 5.18 -11.23 -16.42
C ALA A 245 6.33 -10.23 -16.58
N ALA A 246 7.45 -10.68 -17.16
CA ALA A 246 8.52 -9.78 -17.53
C ALA A 246 8.11 -8.98 -18.78
N LEU A 247 8.39 -7.68 -18.76
CA LEU A 247 8.25 -6.81 -19.92
C LEU A 247 9.33 -5.73 -19.85
N ASP A 248 10.28 -5.81 -20.77
CA ASP A 248 11.21 -4.71 -21.02
C ASP A 248 10.61 -3.83 -22.12
N TRP A 249 10.34 -2.56 -21.82
CA TRP A 249 9.78 -1.67 -22.84
C TRP A 249 10.77 -1.41 -23.96
N THR A 250 12.09 -1.51 -23.73
CA THR A 250 13.10 -1.29 -24.77
C THR A 250 13.04 -2.32 -25.89
N ASP A 251 12.50 -3.50 -25.60
CA ASP A 251 12.24 -4.53 -26.61
C ASP A 251 11.23 -4.05 -27.67
N SER A 252 10.33 -3.11 -27.35
CA SER A 252 9.39 -2.56 -28.31
C SER A 252 10.05 -1.77 -29.46
N LEU A 253 11.27 -1.26 -29.23
CA LEU A 253 12.07 -0.54 -30.23
C LEU A 253 13.10 -1.43 -30.93
N SER A 254 13.27 -2.68 -30.47
CA SER A 254 14.25 -3.62 -30.98
C SER A 254 13.64 -4.52 -32.07
N GLU A 255 14.34 -4.70 -33.18
CA GLU A 255 13.89 -5.60 -34.27
C GLU A 255 13.65 -7.04 -33.79
N THR A 256 14.43 -7.52 -32.82
CA THR A 256 14.31 -8.87 -32.27
C THR A 256 13.39 -8.92 -31.05
N GLY A 257 13.31 -7.85 -30.27
CA GLY A 257 12.50 -7.77 -29.05
C GLY A 257 11.02 -7.55 -29.32
N ILE A 258 10.67 -6.85 -30.40
CA ILE A 258 9.29 -6.43 -30.67
C ILE A 258 8.33 -7.62 -30.81
N ALA A 259 8.82 -8.77 -31.30
CA ALA A 259 8.04 -9.99 -31.39
C ALA A 259 7.62 -10.55 -30.01
N VAL A 260 8.49 -10.40 -29.00
CA VAL A 260 8.19 -10.81 -27.61
C VAL A 260 7.10 -9.93 -27.02
N VAL A 261 7.23 -8.61 -27.20
CA VAL A 261 6.22 -7.63 -26.75
C VAL A 261 4.88 -7.90 -27.42
N HIS A 262 4.85 -8.09 -28.74
CA HIS A 262 3.64 -8.44 -29.47
C HIS A 262 2.97 -9.72 -28.98
N THR A 263 3.75 -10.77 -28.76
CA THR A 263 3.23 -12.06 -28.28
C THR A 263 2.57 -11.90 -26.92
N LEU A 264 3.23 -11.20 -25.99
CA LEU A 264 2.69 -10.94 -24.66
C LEU A 264 1.39 -10.11 -24.74
N LEU A 265 1.38 -9.03 -25.53
CA LEU A 265 0.21 -8.18 -25.68
C LEU A 265 -0.96 -8.89 -26.35
N GLN A 266 -0.70 -9.82 -27.29
CA GLN A 266 -1.74 -10.66 -27.90
C GLN A 266 -2.30 -11.69 -26.91
N GLU A 267 -1.45 -12.28 -26.06
CA GLU A 267 -1.89 -13.21 -25.01
C GLU A 267 -2.78 -12.52 -23.98
N ILE A 268 -2.38 -11.32 -23.52
CA ILE A 268 -3.13 -10.56 -22.52
C ILE A 268 -4.38 -9.93 -23.14
N ALA A 269 -4.21 -9.37 -24.35
CA ALA A 269 -5.21 -8.57 -25.07
C ALA A 269 -5.92 -7.57 -24.14
N PRO A 270 -5.19 -6.62 -23.52
CA PRO A 270 -5.71 -5.81 -22.42
C PRO A 270 -6.82 -4.87 -22.90
N ASP A 271 -7.91 -4.77 -22.15
CA ASP A 271 -8.93 -3.74 -22.34
C ASP A 271 -8.46 -2.41 -21.73
N ILE A 272 -7.76 -2.49 -20.59
CA ILE A 272 -7.23 -1.35 -19.85
C ILE A 272 -5.75 -1.55 -19.58
N ILE A 273 -4.96 -0.53 -19.87
CA ILE A 273 -3.55 -0.44 -19.51
C ILE A 273 -3.42 0.51 -18.32
N LEU A 274 -2.76 0.08 -17.27
CA LEU A 274 -2.47 0.87 -16.08
C LEU A 274 -0.98 1.18 -16.03
N GLY A 275 -0.63 2.38 -15.56
CA GLY A 275 0.76 2.74 -15.28
C GLY A 275 0.84 3.78 -14.19
N ALA A 276 1.67 3.55 -13.18
CA ALA A 276 1.84 4.48 -12.07
C ALA A 276 3.31 4.84 -11.89
N ASP A 277 3.62 6.13 -12.02
CA ASP A 277 4.98 6.67 -11.86
C ASP A 277 6.00 6.11 -12.86
N VAL A 278 5.53 5.71 -14.05
CA VAL A 278 6.33 5.08 -15.12
C VAL A 278 7.12 6.07 -15.99
N VAL A 279 6.95 7.38 -15.78
CA VAL A 279 7.67 8.45 -16.49
C VAL A 279 8.54 9.22 -15.50
N TYR A 280 9.79 8.79 -15.36
CA TYR A 280 10.76 9.41 -14.45
C TYR A 280 12.12 9.69 -15.09
N ASP A 281 12.40 9.10 -16.26
CA ASP A 281 13.63 9.28 -17.02
C ASP A 281 13.25 9.58 -18.49
N PRO A 282 13.82 10.62 -19.13
CA PRO A 282 13.56 10.89 -20.55
C PRO A 282 13.90 9.72 -21.48
N GLY A 283 14.89 8.89 -21.14
CA GLY A 283 15.34 7.76 -21.94
C GLY A 283 14.33 6.61 -22.03
N ILE A 284 13.42 6.48 -21.06
CA ILE A 284 12.37 5.45 -21.07
C ILE A 284 11.09 5.91 -21.79
N ILE A 285 10.98 7.19 -22.17
CA ILE A 285 9.78 7.72 -22.84
C ILE A 285 9.56 7.05 -24.21
N PRO A 286 10.53 7.03 -25.15
CA PRO A 286 10.32 6.39 -26.44
C PRO A 286 9.87 4.92 -26.35
N PRO A 287 10.53 4.04 -25.57
CA PRO A 287 10.10 2.65 -25.47
C PRO A 287 8.76 2.47 -24.75
N LEU A 288 8.44 3.31 -23.75
CA LEU A 288 7.13 3.28 -23.09
C LEU A 288 6.01 3.67 -24.06
N VAL A 289 6.20 4.73 -24.84
CA VAL A 289 5.22 5.20 -25.83
C VAL A 289 4.99 4.15 -26.90
N GLU A 290 6.05 3.53 -27.43
CA GLU A 290 5.89 2.45 -28.42
C GLU A 290 5.16 1.24 -27.80
N THR A 291 5.49 0.85 -26.57
CA THR A 291 4.77 -0.21 -25.86
C THR A 291 3.28 0.11 -25.69
N LEU A 292 2.93 1.36 -25.33
CA LEU A 292 1.54 1.82 -25.24
C LEU A 292 0.86 1.78 -26.61
N ARG A 293 1.53 2.26 -27.67
CA ARG A 293 1.02 2.23 -29.05
C ARG A 293 0.70 0.80 -29.48
N LEU A 294 1.57 -0.16 -29.16
CA LEU A 294 1.35 -1.59 -29.43
C LEU A 294 0.17 -2.16 -28.62
N ALA A 295 0.01 -1.75 -27.36
CA ALA A 295 -1.06 -2.24 -26.48
C ALA A 295 -2.45 -1.65 -26.83
N LEU A 296 -2.50 -0.47 -27.44
CA LEU A 296 -3.73 0.27 -27.75
C LEU A 296 -4.30 -0.01 -29.17
N GLN A 297 -3.80 -1.01 -29.88
CA GLN A 297 -4.15 -1.24 -31.29
C GLN A 297 -5.58 -1.71 -31.55
N ASN A 298 -6.34 -2.18 -30.54
CA ASN A 298 -7.70 -2.72 -30.76
C ASN A 298 -8.81 -1.67 -30.71
N GLY A 299 -8.48 -0.36 -30.70
CA GLY A 299 -9.42 0.75 -30.90
C GLY A 299 -10.30 1.12 -29.70
N ASP A 300 -10.70 0.16 -28.87
CA ASP A 300 -11.50 0.37 -27.66
C ASP A 300 -10.67 0.34 -26.36
N ASN A 301 -9.36 0.13 -26.47
CA ASN A 301 -8.46 0.04 -25.31
C ASN A 301 -8.19 1.42 -24.72
N VAL A 302 -8.03 1.50 -23.39
CA VAL A 302 -7.73 2.75 -22.68
C VAL A 302 -6.50 2.60 -21.80
N ALA A 303 -5.59 3.58 -21.85
CA ALA A 303 -4.48 3.68 -20.91
C ALA A 303 -4.78 4.72 -19.81
N LEU A 304 -4.65 4.32 -18.56
CA LEU A 304 -4.74 5.18 -17.37
C LEU A 304 -3.36 5.31 -16.75
N ILE A 305 -2.72 6.46 -16.97
CA ILE A 305 -1.36 6.74 -16.50
C ILE A 305 -1.40 7.83 -15.43
N ALA A 306 -0.91 7.53 -14.24
CA ALA A 306 -0.75 8.49 -13.15
C ALA A 306 0.73 8.79 -12.94
N LEU A 307 1.09 10.06 -12.87
CA LEU A 307 2.48 10.51 -12.80
C LEU A 307 2.67 11.51 -11.66
N THR A 308 3.83 11.44 -10.99
CA THR A 308 4.26 12.50 -10.07
C THR A 308 5.12 13.49 -10.85
N GLU A 309 4.69 14.75 -10.94
CA GLU A 309 5.51 15.79 -11.57
C GLU A 309 6.77 16.04 -10.72
N ARG A 310 7.92 15.59 -11.23
CA ARG A 310 9.26 15.84 -10.65
C ARG A 310 10.06 16.81 -11.50
N ASN A 311 9.84 16.75 -12.81
CA ASN A 311 10.45 17.58 -13.82
C ASN A 311 9.38 17.86 -14.90
N ALA A 312 9.06 19.13 -15.13
CA ALA A 312 8.03 19.53 -16.07
C ALA A 312 8.41 19.25 -17.54
N ASP A 313 9.69 19.30 -17.87
CA ASP A 313 10.19 19.02 -19.23
C ASP A 313 10.01 17.53 -19.58
N THR A 314 10.32 16.63 -18.65
CA THR A 314 10.10 15.18 -18.82
C THR A 314 8.62 14.85 -19.03
N MET A 315 7.73 15.50 -18.24
CA MET A 315 6.28 15.36 -18.40
C MET A 315 5.82 15.87 -19.76
N THR A 316 6.29 17.04 -20.16
CA THR A 316 5.95 17.67 -21.45
C THR A 316 6.40 16.79 -22.61
N GLN A 317 7.62 16.26 -22.54
CA GLN A 317 8.15 15.33 -23.54
C GLN A 317 7.28 14.08 -23.67
N PHE A 318 6.87 13.47 -22.54
CA PHE A 318 5.99 12.31 -22.58
C PHE A 318 4.62 12.63 -23.21
N ILE A 319 3.98 13.72 -22.80
CA ILE A 319 2.68 14.14 -23.36
C ILE A 319 2.79 14.38 -24.86
N GLN A 320 3.86 15.03 -25.32
CA GLN A 320 4.11 15.27 -26.74
C GLN A 320 4.29 13.94 -27.48
N SER A 321 5.22 13.08 -27.04
CA SER A 321 5.47 11.79 -27.69
C SER A 321 4.25 10.87 -27.70
N ALA A 322 3.42 10.89 -26.65
CA ALA A 322 2.20 10.07 -26.58
C ALA A 322 1.05 10.62 -27.44
N SER A 323 1.14 11.86 -27.92
CA SER A 323 0.10 12.50 -28.75
C SER A 323 0.38 12.37 -30.25
N GLU A 324 1.58 11.95 -30.64
CA GLU A 324 2.01 11.70 -32.02
C GLU A 324 1.54 10.33 -32.53
#